data_AF-A0A8K0Q1L3-F1
#
_entry.id   AF-A0A8K0Q1L3-F1
#
_cell.length_a   1.000
_cell.length_b   1.000
_cell.length_c   1.000
_cell.angle_alpha   90.00
_cell.angle_beta   90.00
_cell.angle_gamma   90.00
#
_symmetry.space_group_name_H-M   'P 1'
#
loop_
_entity.id
_entity.type
_entity.pdbx_description
1 polymer ?
#
loop_
_entity_poly.entity_id
_entity_poly.type
_entity_poly.pdbx_seq_one_letter_code
_entity_poly.pdbx_strand_id
1 'polypeptide(L)'
;MASSTTRLSAPLARGVYARSGPNDLRSPCPMINSLANHGYLPRDGRNARLGDFTSAMNEVGLSSVLGAMFSNPIFLEHKKSALANAAATKPRSFLGSVWYFVCNPWAIAFSAFGMRTPGQVDSTGERVLNLDQLGLPNVVEHDVSLSRRDYNQGDNSSAQQDLVRDILASSSNGKTLTAEDLAALRRRRIERQKEDNPELLYGPLQHELSCGEIALLLKVLGDGDKVPCDYIRAVFQEERLPIQEGWEKRRWWTLGIVELKATGNKVKKLIGLEF
;
A
#
# COMPACT_ATOMS: atom_id res chain seq x y z
N MET A 1 -18.82 -25.30 40.69
CA MET A 1 -17.77 -24.69 39.83
C MET A 1 -18.32 -24.66 38.41
N ALA A 2 -18.76 -23.49 37.94
CA ALA A 2 -19.29 -23.34 36.59
C ALA A 2 -18.12 -23.12 35.62
N SER A 3 -17.90 -24.07 34.73
CA SER A 3 -16.94 -23.96 33.64
C SER A 3 -17.41 -22.89 32.66
N SER A 4 -16.69 -21.76 32.61
CA SER A 4 -16.89 -20.70 31.63
C SER A 4 -16.37 -21.19 30.27
N THR A 5 -17.22 -21.88 29.52
CA THR A 5 -17.03 -22.06 28.07
C THR A 5 -17.05 -20.69 27.41
N THR A 6 -15.86 -20.14 27.12
CA THR A 6 -15.67 -19.02 26.23
C THR A 6 -16.26 -19.41 24.87
N ARG A 7 -17.47 -18.91 24.54
CA ARG A 7 -18.00 -19.02 23.19
C ARG A 7 -17.04 -18.26 22.28
N LEU A 8 -16.31 -18.97 21.42
CA LEU A 8 -15.68 -18.37 20.26
C LEU A 8 -16.79 -17.65 19.49
N SER A 9 -16.78 -16.31 19.51
CA SER A 9 -17.72 -15.50 18.73
C SER A 9 -17.61 -15.90 17.27
N ALA A 10 -18.73 -16.08 16.58
CA ALA A 10 -18.73 -16.38 15.16
C ALA A 10 -17.89 -15.34 14.40
N PRO A 11 -17.12 -15.75 13.37
CA PRO A 11 -16.31 -14.82 12.60
C PRO A 11 -17.20 -13.73 11.98
N LEU A 12 -16.75 -12.47 12.09
CA LEU A 12 -17.47 -11.33 11.54
C LEU A 12 -17.64 -11.45 10.03
N ALA A 13 -18.82 -11.11 9.53
CA ALA A 13 -19.11 -11.10 8.10
C ALA A 13 -18.16 -10.14 7.33
N ARG A 14 -17.90 -10.48 6.07
CA ARG A 14 -17.15 -9.62 5.14
C ARG A 14 -17.85 -8.28 4.97
N GLY A 15 -17.08 -7.19 4.96
CA GLY A 15 -17.57 -5.81 4.90
C GLY A 15 -17.86 -5.18 6.27
N VAL A 16 -18.05 -5.97 7.32
CA VAL A 16 -18.22 -5.44 8.69
C VAL A 16 -16.88 -4.96 9.24
N TYR A 17 -16.82 -3.70 9.69
CA TYR A 17 -15.60 -3.16 10.28
C TYR A 17 -15.33 -3.76 11.66
N ALA A 18 -14.08 -4.16 11.88
CA ALA A 18 -13.50 -4.40 13.19
C ALA A 18 -12.03 -3.99 13.17
N ARG A 19 -11.63 -3.17 14.15
CA ARG A 19 -10.24 -2.74 14.31
C ARG A 19 -9.33 -3.94 14.57
N SER A 20 -8.09 -3.86 14.10
CA SER A 20 -7.04 -4.82 14.42
C SER A 20 -6.84 -4.97 15.92
N GLY A 21 -6.63 -6.21 16.35
CA GLY A 21 -6.10 -6.53 17.67
C GLY A 21 -4.58 -6.36 17.73
N PRO A 22 -3.99 -6.41 18.94
CA PRO A 22 -2.55 -6.22 19.14
C PRO A 22 -1.67 -7.29 18.49
N ASN A 23 -2.23 -8.46 18.15
CA ASN A 23 -1.51 -9.58 17.53
C ASN A 23 -1.78 -9.71 16.03
N ASP A 24 -2.60 -8.83 15.45
CA ASP A 24 -2.90 -8.85 14.03
C ASP A 24 -1.79 -8.14 13.26
N LEU A 25 -1.38 -8.70 12.12
CA LEU A 25 -0.34 -8.10 11.28
C LEU A 25 -0.97 -7.03 10.38
N ARG A 26 -0.28 -5.90 10.26
CA ARG A 26 -0.70 -4.77 9.42
C ARG A 26 0.48 -4.24 8.61
N SER A 27 0.16 -3.56 7.53
CA SER A 27 1.09 -3.00 6.55
C SER A 27 1.31 -1.49 6.78
N PRO A 28 2.29 -0.86 6.11
CA PRO A 28 2.37 0.60 6.06
C PRO A 28 1.25 1.24 5.22
N CYS A 29 0.45 0.45 4.49
CA CYS A 29 -0.59 0.98 3.62
C CYS A 29 -1.93 1.07 4.37
N PRO A 30 -2.48 2.29 4.60
CA PRO A 30 -3.72 2.45 5.35
C PRO A 30 -4.93 1.82 4.63
N MET A 31 -4.92 1.78 3.29
CA MET A 31 -5.99 1.15 2.51
C MET A 31 -5.99 -0.38 2.66
N ILE A 32 -4.83 -1.03 2.61
CA ILE A 32 -4.70 -2.47 2.83
C ILE A 32 -5.15 -2.85 4.25
N ASN A 33 -4.76 -2.04 5.23
CA ASN A 33 -5.18 -2.24 6.62
C ASN A 33 -6.70 -2.06 6.79
N SER A 34 -7.29 -1.09 6.08
CA SER A 34 -8.74 -0.93 6.02
C SER A 34 -9.43 -2.17 5.43
N LEU A 35 -8.92 -2.69 4.31
CA LEU A 35 -9.45 -3.90 3.70
C LEU A 35 -9.38 -5.13 4.63
N ALA A 36 -8.28 -5.28 5.38
CA ALA A 36 -8.17 -6.31 6.41
C ALA A 36 -9.16 -6.09 7.58
N ASN A 37 -9.30 -4.86 8.07
CA ASN A 37 -10.26 -4.50 9.12
C ASN A 37 -11.72 -4.67 8.70
N HIS A 38 -12.01 -4.76 7.40
CA HIS A 38 -13.33 -5.11 6.87
C HIS A 38 -13.46 -6.59 6.45
N GLY A 39 -12.39 -7.40 6.57
CA GLY A 39 -12.41 -8.81 6.18
C GLY A 39 -12.42 -9.07 4.68
N TYR A 40 -12.01 -8.09 3.86
CA TYR A 40 -11.71 -8.28 2.44
C TYR A 40 -10.33 -8.94 2.22
N LEU A 41 -9.45 -8.76 3.20
CA LEU A 41 -8.22 -9.54 3.41
C LEU A 41 -8.34 -10.27 4.76
N PRO A 42 -7.51 -11.30 5.03
CA PRO A 42 -7.46 -11.94 6.34
C PRO A 42 -7.34 -10.92 7.47
N ARG A 43 -8.27 -10.94 8.43
CA ARG A 43 -8.34 -9.95 9.52
C ARG A 43 -7.13 -9.99 10.43
N ASP A 44 -6.53 -11.16 10.61
CA ASP A 44 -5.29 -11.36 11.35
C ASP A 44 -4.04 -10.93 10.58
N GLY A 45 -4.20 -10.54 9.30
CA GLY A 45 -3.14 -10.11 8.40
C GLY A 45 -2.19 -11.21 7.96
N ARG A 46 -2.56 -12.49 8.13
CA ARG A 46 -1.70 -13.63 7.81
C ARG A 46 -2.22 -14.42 6.63
N ASN A 47 -1.31 -15.08 5.94
CA ASN A 47 -1.61 -16.04 4.88
C ASN A 47 -2.56 -15.51 3.78
N ALA A 48 -2.46 -14.23 3.43
CA ALA A 48 -3.25 -13.64 2.37
C ALA A 48 -2.80 -14.20 1.01
N ARG A 49 -3.75 -14.61 0.18
CA ARG A 49 -3.51 -15.15 -1.16
C ARG A 49 -3.56 -14.05 -2.21
N LEU A 50 -2.98 -14.31 -3.38
CA LEU A 50 -3.02 -13.34 -4.49
C LEU A 50 -4.46 -13.03 -4.93
N GLY A 51 -5.35 -14.04 -4.88
CA GLY A 51 -6.78 -13.89 -5.13
C GLY A 51 -7.48 -12.93 -4.15
N ASP A 52 -7.05 -12.92 -2.89
CA ASP A 52 -7.59 -12.02 -1.87
C ASP A 52 -7.22 -10.57 -2.19
N PHE A 53 -5.95 -10.31 -2.51
CA PHE A 53 -5.48 -8.98 -2.89
C PHE A 53 -6.16 -8.45 -4.15
N THR A 54 -6.22 -9.25 -5.21
CA THR A 54 -6.88 -8.84 -6.46
C THR A 54 -8.36 -8.54 -6.25
N SER A 55 -9.06 -9.34 -5.45
CA SER A 55 -10.45 -9.10 -5.07
C SER A 55 -10.61 -7.84 -4.21
N ALA A 56 -9.74 -7.64 -3.22
CA ALA A 56 -9.77 -6.50 -2.32
C ALA A 56 -9.47 -5.17 -3.06
N MET A 57 -8.54 -5.18 -4.05
CA MET A 57 -8.30 -4.01 -4.91
C MET A 57 -9.54 -3.65 -5.73
N ASN A 58 -10.33 -4.63 -6.18
CA ASN A 58 -11.57 -4.35 -6.89
C ASN A 58 -12.63 -3.69 -5.98
N GLU A 59 -12.65 -4.01 -4.68
CA GLU A 59 -13.59 -3.41 -3.72
C GLU A 59 -13.36 -1.91 -3.51
N VAL A 60 -12.14 -1.43 -3.78
CA VAL A 60 -11.80 0.01 -3.77
C VAL A 60 -11.83 0.62 -5.17
N GLY A 61 -12.40 -0.09 -6.15
CA GLY A 61 -12.68 0.44 -7.49
C GLY A 61 -11.50 0.41 -8.45
N LEU A 62 -10.42 -0.34 -8.18
CA LEU A 62 -9.34 -0.55 -9.14
C LEU A 62 -9.76 -1.54 -10.24
N SER A 63 -9.31 -1.28 -11.47
CA SER A 63 -9.44 -2.23 -12.58
C SER A 63 -8.61 -3.48 -12.31
N SER A 64 -8.98 -4.62 -12.91
CA SER A 64 -8.24 -5.88 -12.72
C SER A 64 -6.76 -5.73 -13.13
N VAL A 65 -6.49 -4.97 -14.19
CA VAL A 65 -5.12 -4.72 -14.67
C VAL A 65 -4.34 -3.87 -13.67
N LEU A 66 -4.92 -2.76 -13.18
CA LEU A 66 -4.26 -1.91 -12.19
C LEU A 66 -4.08 -2.65 -10.85
N GLY A 67 -5.09 -3.40 -10.40
CA GLY A 67 -5.01 -4.22 -9.21
C GLY A 67 -3.94 -5.31 -9.29
N ALA A 68 -3.81 -5.97 -10.45
CA ALA A 68 -2.74 -6.94 -10.68
C ALA A 68 -1.35 -6.28 -10.70
N MET A 69 -1.24 -5.04 -11.17
CA MET A 69 0.02 -4.27 -11.14
C MET A 69 0.51 -4.02 -9.70
N PHE A 70 -0.39 -3.86 -8.74
CA PHE A 70 -0.04 -3.78 -7.30
C PHE A 70 0.13 -5.15 -6.65
N SER A 71 -0.71 -6.12 -7.02
CA SER A 71 -0.78 -7.41 -6.32
C SER A 71 0.30 -8.39 -6.77
N ASN A 72 0.69 -8.42 -8.05
CA ASN A 72 1.64 -9.40 -8.54
C ASN A 72 3.07 -9.20 -8.01
N PRO A 73 3.63 -7.97 -7.99
CA PRO A 73 5.00 -7.75 -7.52
C PRO A 73 5.22 -8.17 -6.07
N ILE A 74 4.27 -7.89 -5.18
CA ILE A 74 4.40 -8.20 -3.74
C ILE A 74 4.47 -9.71 -3.47
N PHE A 75 3.95 -10.56 -4.36
CA PHE A 75 4.02 -12.03 -4.25
C PHE A 75 5.31 -12.64 -4.81
N LEU A 76 6.16 -11.84 -5.45
CA LEU A 76 7.53 -12.26 -5.79
C LEU A 76 8.34 -12.43 -4.50
N GLU A 77 9.29 -13.35 -4.52
CA GLU A 77 10.12 -13.62 -3.35
C GLU A 77 11.07 -12.48 -3.07
N HIS A 78 11.10 -12.06 -1.82
CA HIS A 78 12.05 -11.06 -1.36
C HIS A 78 13.47 -11.60 -1.46
N LYS A 79 14.28 -10.97 -2.31
CA LYS A 79 15.71 -11.24 -2.41
C LYS A 79 16.40 -10.37 -1.37
N LYS A 80 16.86 -10.94 -0.25
CA LYS A 80 17.79 -10.28 0.68
C LYS A 80 19.10 -9.96 -0.06
N SER A 81 19.13 -8.83 -0.76
CA SER A 81 20.16 -8.38 -1.72
C SER A 81 20.37 -9.31 -2.92
N ALA A 82 20.40 -8.73 -4.12
CA ALA A 82 20.63 -9.43 -5.37
C ALA A 82 22.06 -10.02 -5.54
N LEU A 83 22.92 -9.92 -4.52
CA LEU A 83 24.29 -10.46 -4.54
C LEU A 83 24.42 -11.88 -3.98
N ALA A 84 23.47 -12.35 -3.16
CA ALA A 84 23.59 -13.67 -2.52
C ALA A 84 23.02 -14.85 -3.34
N ASN A 85 22.06 -14.60 -4.23
CA ASN A 85 21.31 -15.67 -4.92
C ASN A 85 21.75 -15.96 -6.36
N ALA A 86 22.85 -15.35 -6.84
CA ALA A 86 23.47 -15.76 -8.10
C ALA A 86 24.09 -17.18 -8.03
N ALA A 87 24.21 -17.77 -6.84
CA ALA A 87 24.95 -19.01 -6.60
C ALA A 87 24.10 -20.30 -6.51
N ALA A 88 22.75 -20.25 -6.59
CA ALA A 88 21.91 -21.41 -6.24
C ALA A 88 20.97 -21.95 -7.34
N THR A 89 21.01 -21.44 -8.57
CA THR A 89 20.18 -21.98 -9.67
C THR A 89 21.03 -22.71 -10.70
N LYS A 90 20.69 -23.98 -11.01
CA LYS A 90 21.26 -24.70 -12.16
C LYS A 90 21.16 -23.83 -13.43
N PRO A 91 22.20 -23.79 -14.28
CA PRO A 91 22.20 -22.95 -15.46
C PRO A 91 21.06 -23.36 -16.40
N ARG A 92 20.18 -22.41 -16.74
CA ARG A 92 19.16 -22.59 -17.78
C ARG A 92 19.83 -22.55 -19.15
N SER A 93 19.37 -23.37 -20.08
CA SER A 93 19.80 -23.30 -21.48
C SER A 93 19.47 -21.92 -22.07
N PHE A 94 20.25 -21.47 -23.06
CA PHE A 94 20.04 -20.17 -23.72
C PHE A 94 18.59 -19.97 -24.18
N LEU A 95 17.99 -20.99 -24.82
CA LEU A 95 16.59 -20.97 -25.25
C LEU A 95 15.60 -20.94 -24.08
N GLY A 96 15.87 -21.68 -22.99
CA GLY A 96 15.04 -21.67 -21.79
C GLY A 96 15.08 -20.33 -21.05
N SER A 97 16.21 -19.63 -21.12
CA SER A 97 16.36 -18.26 -20.63
C SER A 97 15.54 -17.30 -21.49
N VAL A 98 15.70 -17.33 -22.82
CA VAL A 98 14.92 -16.48 -23.76
C VAL A 98 13.41 -16.69 -23.61
N TRP A 99 12.95 -17.94 -23.55
CA TRP A 99 11.52 -18.23 -23.33
C TRP A 99 11.02 -17.72 -21.98
N TYR A 100 11.82 -17.88 -20.92
CA TYR A 100 11.49 -17.34 -19.61
C TYR A 100 11.38 -15.80 -19.63
N PHE A 101 12.29 -15.11 -20.35
CA PHE A 101 12.24 -13.66 -20.54
C PHE A 101 10.96 -13.20 -21.28
N VAL A 102 10.58 -13.92 -22.33
CA VAL A 102 9.36 -13.63 -23.12
C VAL A 102 8.09 -13.89 -22.30
N CYS A 103 8.04 -14.99 -21.55
CA CYS A 103 6.87 -15.34 -20.76
C CYS A 103 6.77 -14.59 -19.42
N ASN A 104 7.88 -14.08 -18.88
CA ASN A 104 7.93 -13.42 -17.57
C ASN A 104 8.64 -12.05 -17.60
N PRO A 105 8.29 -11.13 -18.51
CA PRO A 105 8.93 -9.81 -18.57
C PRO A 105 8.78 -9.03 -17.25
N TRP A 106 7.68 -9.27 -16.53
CA TRP A 106 7.38 -8.72 -15.22
C TRP A 106 8.31 -9.21 -14.11
N ALA A 107 8.81 -10.45 -14.17
CA ALA A 107 9.61 -11.03 -13.09
C ALA A 107 10.99 -10.39 -12.96
N ILE A 108 11.52 -9.76 -14.00
CA ILE A 108 12.83 -9.07 -13.95
C ILE A 108 12.63 -7.60 -13.60
N ALA A 109 11.74 -6.92 -14.34
CA ALA A 109 11.42 -5.51 -14.10
C ALA A 109 10.90 -5.25 -12.67
N PHE A 110 10.20 -6.24 -12.08
CA PHE A 110 9.62 -6.10 -10.74
C PHE A 110 10.25 -7.01 -9.67
N SER A 111 11.33 -7.74 -9.97
CA SER A 111 11.97 -8.59 -8.94
C SER A 111 12.48 -7.81 -7.73
N ALA A 112 12.84 -6.54 -7.91
CA ALA A 112 13.21 -5.65 -6.82
C ALA A 112 12.05 -5.36 -5.86
N PHE A 113 10.80 -5.55 -6.29
CA PHE A 113 9.59 -5.33 -5.50
C PHE A 113 9.05 -6.59 -4.81
N GLY A 114 9.80 -7.70 -4.85
CA GLY A 114 9.42 -8.93 -4.14
C GLY A 114 9.43 -8.72 -2.63
N MET A 115 8.31 -9.05 -2.00
CA MET A 115 8.10 -8.89 -0.54
C MET A 115 7.81 -10.21 0.16
N ARG A 116 7.35 -11.22 -0.58
CA ARG A 116 6.98 -12.51 0.01
C ARG A 116 8.22 -13.20 0.57
N THR A 117 8.10 -13.75 1.78
CA THR A 117 9.16 -14.58 2.35
C THR A 117 9.45 -15.77 1.43
N PRO A 118 10.73 -16.08 1.11
CA PRO A 118 11.06 -17.20 0.23
C PRO A 118 10.45 -18.52 0.70
N GLY A 119 9.82 -19.26 -0.21
CA GLY A 119 9.17 -20.53 0.10
C GLY A 119 7.89 -20.45 0.94
N GLN A 120 7.41 -19.24 1.28
CA GLN A 120 6.18 -19.09 2.08
C GLN A 120 4.94 -19.56 1.31
N VAL A 121 4.31 -20.60 1.83
CA VAL A 121 3.08 -21.21 1.33
C VAL A 121 2.14 -21.54 2.49
N ASP A 122 0.85 -21.66 2.21
CA ASP A 122 -0.12 -22.18 3.17
C ASP A 122 -0.11 -23.72 3.24
N SER A 123 -0.99 -24.29 4.06
CA SER A 123 -1.15 -25.74 4.23
C SER A 123 -1.50 -26.50 2.95
N THR A 124 -1.98 -25.82 1.90
CA THR A 124 -2.32 -26.42 0.60
C THR A 124 -1.18 -26.29 -0.41
N GLY A 125 -0.08 -25.61 -0.05
CA GLY A 125 1.03 -25.31 -0.95
C GLY A 125 0.79 -24.06 -1.81
N GLU A 126 -0.28 -23.31 -1.58
CA GLU A 126 -0.53 -22.05 -2.29
C GLU A 126 0.36 -20.93 -1.74
N ARG A 127 0.88 -20.06 -2.62
CA ARG A 127 1.70 -18.92 -2.20
C ARG A 127 0.87 -17.92 -1.40
N VAL A 128 1.38 -17.53 -0.24
CA VAL A 128 0.73 -16.56 0.65
C VAL A 128 1.72 -15.52 1.17
N LEU A 129 1.20 -14.39 1.63
CA LEU A 129 1.96 -13.28 2.20
C LEU A 129 1.29 -12.79 3.50
N ASN A 130 2.10 -12.34 4.46
CA ASN A 130 1.61 -11.62 5.64
C ASN A 130 1.71 -10.11 5.40
N LEU A 131 0.75 -9.33 5.92
CA LEU A 131 0.63 -7.91 5.59
C LEU A 131 1.80 -7.04 6.07
N ASP A 132 2.48 -7.45 7.15
CA ASP A 132 3.69 -6.80 7.67
C ASP A 132 4.87 -6.84 6.69
N GLN A 133 4.90 -7.83 5.78
CA GLN A 133 5.93 -7.93 4.73
C GLN A 133 5.85 -6.78 3.72
N LEU A 134 4.72 -6.07 3.63
CA LEU A 134 4.61 -4.87 2.80
C LEU A 134 5.38 -3.68 3.38
N GLY A 135 5.81 -3.76 4.64
CA GLY A 135 6.66 -2.76 5.31
C GLY A 135 8.15 -3.03 5.18
N LEU A 136 8.58 -3.95 4.31
CA LEU A 136 9.99 -4.16 4.05
C LEU A 136 10.61 -2.87 3.48
N PRO A 137 11.62 -2.30 4.16
CA PRO A 137 12.18 -1.00 3.78
C PRO A 137 12.89 -1.10 2.42
N ASN A 138 12.82 -0.02 1.65
CA ASN A 138 13.50 0.12 0.36
C ASN A 138 13.07 -0.88 -0.74
N VAL A 139 11.89 -1.50 -0.58
CA VAL A 139 11.25 -2.32 -1.61
C VAL A 139 10.17 -1.50 -2.32
N VAL A 140 9.07 -1.22 -1.62
CA VAL A 140 8.06 -0.22 -2.01
C VAL A 140 7.88 0.82 -0.92
N GLU A 141 7.96 0.41 0.35
CA GLU A 141 8.05 1.31 1.49
C GLU A 141 9.24 2.26 1.28
N HIS A 142 9.00 3.55 1.52
CA HIS A 142 9.95 4.61 1.28
C HIS A 142 9.79 5.74 2.28
N ASP A 143 10.90 6.44 2.49
CA ASP A 143 10.96 7.66 3.30
C ASP A 143 10.04 8.75 2.76
N VAL A 144 9.76 9.73 3.62
CA VAL A 144 8.78 10.79 3.36
C VAL A 144 7.39 10.19 3.14
N SER A 145 7.00 9.15 3.86
CA SER A 145 5.62 8.66 3.87
C SER A 145 4.64 9.75 4.37
N LEU A 146 3.35 9.74 3.97
CA LEU A 146 2.40 10.78 4.42
C LEU A 146 2.10 10.71 5.93
N SER A 147 2.09 9.50 6.50
CA SER A 147 1.59 9.22 7.84
C SER A 147 2.47 8.27 8.66
N ARG A 148 3.60 7.84 8.12
CA ARG A 148 4.57 6.93 8.76
C ARG A 148 5.90 7.66 8.94
N ARG A 149 6.70 7.25 9.92
CA ARG A 149 8.09 7.73 10.05
C ARG A 149 8.94 7.11 8.96
N ASP A 150 10.06 7.77 8.69
CA ASP A 150 11.10 7.23 7.82
C ASP A 150 11.78 6.05 8.53
N TYR A 151 12.40 5.15 7.75
CA TYR A 151 12.96 3.91 8.29
C TYR A 151 13.97 4.16 9.43
N ASN A 152 14.82 5.17 9.29
CA ASN A 152 15.85 5.49 10.29
C ASN A 152 15.31 6.30 11.48
N GLN A 153 14.01 6.64 11.49
CA GLN A 153 13.34 7.36 12.57
C GLN A 153 12.46 6.45 13.45
N GLY A 154 12.53 5.13 13.26
CA GLY A 154 11.87 4.14 14.11
C GLY A 154 10.74 3.40 13.39
N ASP A 155 9.52 3.46 13.94
CA ASP A 155 8.37 2.74 13.40
C ASP A 155 7.88 3.34 12.06
N ASN A 156 8.28 2.70 10.97
CA ASN A 156 7.93 3.05 9.59
C ASN A 156 6.64 2.38 9.09
N SER A 157 5.92 1.64 9.93
CA SER A 157 4.73 0.89 9.51
C SER A 157 3.45 1.46 10.11
N SER A 158 3.45 1.73 11.42
CA SER A 158 2.24 2.21 12.10
C SER A 158 1.94 3.68 11.78
N ALA A 159 0.66 4.00 11.65
CA ALA A 159 0.20 5.37 11.44
C ALA A 159 0.53 6.27 12.64
N GLN A 160 1.19 7.39 12.38
CA GLN A 160 1.64 8.37 13.36
C GLN A 160 0.60 9.48 13.53
N GLN A 161 0.10 9.68 14.75
CA GLN A 161 -1.03 10.59 15.02
C GLN A 161 -0.71 12.06 14.72
N ASP A 162 0.52 12.51 14.95
CA ASP A 162 0.94 13.86 14.56
C ASP A 162 0.98 14.02 13.03
N LEU A 163 1.47 13.02 12.29
CA LEU A 163 1.49 13.09 10.83
C LEU A 163 0.09 13.06 10.22
N VAL A 164 -0.83 12.27 10.79
CA VAL A 164 -2.24 12.29 10.38
C VAL A 164 -2.88 13.66 10.65
N ARG A 165 -2.56 14.30 11.78
CA ARG A 165 -2.99 15.68 12.05
C ARG A 165 -2.41 16.66 11.04
N ASP A 166 -1.15 16.52 10.65
CA ASP A 166 -0.53 17.37 9.62
C ASP A 166 -1.21 17.21 8.25
N ILE A 167 -1.64 15.99 7.88
CA ILE A 167 -2.44 15.78 6.66
C ILE A 167 -3.73 16.59 6.74
N LEU A 168 -4.51 16.44 7.82
CA LEU A 168 -5.80 17.12 7.97
C LEU A 168 -5.65 18.64 8.05
N ALA A 169 -4.63 19.13 8.75
CA ALA A 169 -4.32 20.55 8.88
C ALA A 169 -3.86 21.19 7.56
N SER A 170 -3.45 20.40 6.57
CA SER A 170 -3.08 20.92 5.25
C SER A 170 -4.27 21.33 4.38
N SER A 171 -5.51 21.05 4.81
CA SER A 171 -6.72 21.46 4.12
C SER A 171 -6.91 22.98 4.20
N SER A 172 -6.89 23.64 3.05
CA SER A 172 -7.06 25.10 2.94
C SER A 172 -8.43 25.60 3.40
N ASN A 173 -9.46 24.74 3.40
CA ASN A 173 -10.83 25.07 3.78
C ASN A 173 -11.35 24.27 4.99
N GLY A 174 -10.52 23.40 5.57
CA GLY A 174 -10.86 22.53 6.70
C GLY A 174 -11.84 21.38 6.39
N LYS A 175 -12.32 21.25 5.14
CA LYS A 175 -13.34 20.26 4.74
C LYS A 175 -12.83 19.25 3.73
N THR A 176 -12.01 19.69 2.79
CA THR A 176 -11.48 18.87 1.69
C THR A 176 -10.01 19.15 1.48
N LEU A 177 -9.25 18.14 1.07
CA LEU A 177 -7.87 18.28 0.63
C LEU A 177 -7.82 18.24 -0.89
N THR A 178 -7.31 19.30 -1.51
CA THR A 178 -7.09 19.34 -2.96
C THR A 178 -5.76 18.69 -3.35
N ALA A 179 -5.55 18.49 -4.65
CA ALA A 179 -4.24 18.10 -5.18
C ALA A 179 -3.13 19.09 -4.79
N GLU A 180 -3.43 20.38 -4.77
CA GLU A 180 -2.51 21.46 -4.37
C GLU A 180 -2.17 21.38 -2.87
N ASP A 181 -3.17 21.17 -2.01
CA ASP A 181 -2.96 21.02 -0.56
C ASP A 181 -2.03 19.82 -0.27
N LEU A 182 -2.30 18.67 -0.90
CA LEU A 182 -1.51 17.45 -0.73
C LEU A 182 -0.10 17.57 -1.34
N ALA A 183 0.05 18.24 -2.47
CA ALA A 183 1.36 18.53 -3.07
C ALA A 183 2.19 19.50 -2.20
N ALA A 184 1.56 20.53 -1.63
CA ALA A 184 2.20 21.43 -0.69
C ALA A 184 2.62 20.72 0.59
N LEU A 185 1.77 19.85 1.14
CA LEU A 185 2.13 18.97 2.26
C LEU A 185 3.35 18.10 1.90
N ARG A 186 3.36 17.47 0.72
CA ARG A 186 4.47 16.64 0.28
C ARG A 186 5.77 17.42 0.21
N ARG A 187 5.77 18.63 -0.36
CA ARG A 187 6.96 19.50 -0.40
C ARG A 187 7.50 19.79 1.00
N ARG A 188 6.64 20.24 1.93
CA ARG A 188 7.04 20.50 3.32
C ARG A 188 7.64 19.27 4.00
N ARG A 189 7.07 18.08 3.75
CA ARG A 189 7.62 16.83 4.30
C ARG A 189 9.00 16.51 3.72
N ILE A 190 9.21 16.71 2.43
CA ILE A 190 10.52 16.49 1.79
C ILE A 190 11.57 17.45 2.36
N GLU A 191 11.24 18.74 2.47
CA GLU A 191 12.12 19.76 3.04
C GLU A 191 12.49 19.42 4.48
N ARG A 192 11.49 19.09 5.31
CA ARG A 192 11.71 18.70 6.70
C ARG A 192 12.56 17.45 6.84
N GLN A 193 12.33 16.40 6.03
CA GLN A 193 13.12 15.18 6.14
C GLN A 193 14.56 15.35 5.66
N LYS A 194 14.86 16.30 4.77
CA LYS A 194 16.25 16.65 4.43
C LYS A 194 17.02 17.20 5.64
N GLU A 195 16.32 17.81 6.59
CA GLU A 195 16.90 18.34 7.82
C GLU A 195 16.90 17.28 8.94
N ASP A 196 15.77 16.58 9.13
CA ASP A 196 15.51 15.69 10.25
C ASP A 196 16.04 14.24 10.06
N ASN A 197 16.37 13.83 8.84
CA ASN A 197 16.83 12.47 8.50
C ASN A 197 18.16 12.52 7.71
N PRO A 198 19.33 12.45 8.38
CA PRO A 198 20.64 12.46 7.71
C PRO A 198 20.87 11.31 6.71
N GLU A 199 20.09 10.23 6.83
CA GLU A 199 20.17 9.04 5.99
C GLU A 199 18.97 8.95 5.02
N LEU A 200 18.33 10.08 4.71
CA LEU A 200 17.15 10.17 3.85
C LEU A 200 17.38 9.49 2.49
N LEU A 201 16.52 8.53 2.17
CA LEU A 201 16.48 7.85 0.87
C LEU A 201 15.24 8.28 0.08
N TYR A 202 15.38 9.38 -0.67
CA TYR A 202 14.30 9.89 -1.50
C TYR A 202 14.79 10.29 -2.89
N GLY A 203 14.67 9.37 -3.85
CA GLY A 203 15.08 9.54 -5.25
C GLY A 203 13.91 9.55 -6.24
N PRO A 204 14.20 9.45 -7.56
CA PRO A 204 13.19 9.51 -8.61
C PRO A 204 12.08 8.46 -8.47
N LEU A 205 12.43 7.24 -8.05
CA LEU A 205 11.46 6.15 -7.85
C LEU A 205 10.53 6.42 -6.66
N GLN A 206 11.09 6.80 -5.51
CA GLN A 206 10.32 7.12 -4.30
C GLN A 206 9.37 8.30 -4.54
N HIS A 207 9.83 9.30 -5.30
CA HIS A 207 8.99 10.41 -5.69
C HIS A 207 7.86 10.01 -6.64
N GLU A 208 8.11 9.12 -7.59
CA GLU A 208 7.08 8.59 -8.48
C GLU A 208 6.02 7.80 -7.70
N LEU A 209 6.44 6.95 -6.76
CA LEU A 209 5.55 6.22 -5.85
C LEU A 209 4.72 7.18 -4.99
N SER A 210 5.36 8.16 -4.36
CA SER A 210 4.72 9.21 -3.56
C SER A 210 3.66 10.01 -4.33
N CYS A 211 3.92 10.33 -5.61
CA CYS A 211 2.92 10.99 -6.46
C CYS A 211 1.74 10.07 -6.77
N GLY A 212 2.02 8.78 -7.00
CA GLY A 212 1.02 7.74 -7.20
C GLY A 212 0.11 7.55 -5.99
N GLU A 213 0.65 7.61 -4.77
CA GLU A 213 -0.13 7.52 -3.52
C GLU A 213 -1.14 8.67 -3.41
N ILE A 214 -0.71 9.91 -3.62
CA ILE A 214 -1.62 11.07 -3.62
C ILE A 214 -2.67 10.93 -4.72
N ALA A 215 -2.28 10.49 -5.92
CA ALA A 215 -3.21 10.24 -7.01
C ALA A 215 -4.25 9.16 -6.65
N LEU A 216 -3.85 8.10 -5.94
CA LEU A 216 -4.78 7.10 -5.41
C LEU A 216 -5.74 7.70 -4.39
N LEU A 217 -5.27 8.55 -3.45
CA LEU A 217 -6.17 9.24 -2.52
C LEU A 217 -7.23 10.06 -3.27
N LEU A 218 -6.80 10.86 -4.24
CA LEU A 218 -7.70 11.69 -5.03
C LEU A 218 -8.69 10.86 -5.85
N LYS A 219 -8.26 9.73 -6.43
CA LYS A 219 -9.06 8.95 -7.38
C LYS A 219 -9.91 7.85 -6.77
N VAL A 220 -9.45 7.26 -5.67
CA VAL A 220 -10.17 6.20 -4.95
C VAL A 220 -11.12 6.81 -3.92
N LEU A 221 -10.66 7.77 -3.12
CA LEU A 221 -11.45 8.36 -2.04
C LEU A 221 -12.14 9.67 -2.47
N GLY A 222 -11.53 10.42 -3.37
CA GLY A 222 -12.03 11.71 -3.83
C GLY A 222 -12.81 11.66 -5.16
N ASP A 223 -13.04 12.84 -5.70
CA ASP A 223 -13.62 13.04 -7.04
C ASP A 223 -12.57 13.12 -8.17
N GLY A 224 -11.29 12.95 -7.82
CA GLY A 224 -10.14 13.09 -8.70
C GLY A 224 -9.39 14.42 -8.57
N ASP A 225 -10.01 15.45 -8.00
CA ASP A 225 -9.39 16.76 -7.74
C ASP A 225 -9.25 17.05 -6.25
N LYS A 226 -10.21 16.57 -5.43
CA LYS A 226 -10.20 16.73 -3.98
C LYS A 226 -10.77 15.52 -3.26
N VAL A 227 -10.39 15.37 -2.00
CA VAL A 227 -10.86 14.30 -1.09
C VAL A 227 -11.39 14.90 0.21
N PRO A 228 -12.55 14.46 0.74
CA PRO A 228 -13.05 14.92 2.03
C PRO A 228 -12.10 14.58 3.19
N CYS A 229 -11.93 15.51 4.12
CA CYS A 229 -11.10 15.31 5.32
C CYS A 229 -11.60 14.15 6.18
N ASP A 230 -12.92 13.93 6.25
CA ASP A 230 -13.50 12.83 7.01
C ASP A 230 -13.13 11.46 6.41
N TYR A 231 -12.96 11.38 5.09
CA TYR A 231 -12.53 10.15 4.43
C TYR A 231 -11.06 9.86 4.73
N ILE A 232 -10.23 10.91 4.74
CA ILE A 232 -8.83 10.80 5.15
C ILE A 232 -8.73 10.36 6.62
N ARG A 233 -9.57 10.90 7.51
CA ARG A 233 -9.61 10.49 8.91
C ARG A 233 -9.96 9.00 9.05
N ALA A 234 -11.03 8.54 8.41
CA ALA A 234 -11.43 7.14 8.45
C ALA A 234 -10.30 6.21 7.96
N VAL A 235 -9.63 6.55 6.86
CA VAL A 235 -8.60 5.68 6.27
C VAL A 235 -7.27 5.74 7.02
N PHE A 236 -6.80 6.93 7.40
CA PHE A 236 -5.46 7.10 8.00
C PHE A 236 -5.44 6.98 9.53
N GLN A 237 -6.53 7.35 10.20
CA GLN A 237 -6.60 7.30 11.66
C GLN A 237 -7.27 6.02 12.17
N GLU A 238 -8.34 5.58 11.51
CA GLU A 238 -9.14 4.43 11.95
C GLU A 238 -8.84 3.15 11.16
N GLU A 239 -8.12 3.28 10.04
CA GLU A 239 -7.90 2.22 9.06
C GLU A 239 -9.22 1.53 8.73
N ARG A 240 -10.18 2.34 8.29
CA ARG A 240 -11.56 1.97 7.97
C ARG A 240 -11.95 2.56 6.61
N LEU A 241 -12.74 1.83 5.83
CA LEU A 241 -13.33 2.38 4.61
C LEU A 241 -14.38 3.45 4.97
N PRO A 242 -14.41 4.62 4.31
CA PRO A 242 -15.27 5.74 4.69
C PRO A 242 -16.74 5.60 4.26
N ILE A 243 -17.30 4.39 4.36
CA ILE A 243 -18.66 4.08 3.91
C ILE A 243 -19.70 4.85 4.76
N GLN A 244 -19.44 5.04 6.05
CA GLN A 244 -20.33 5.77 6.96
C GLN A 244 -20.39 7.26 6.62
N GLU A 245 -19.29 7.80 6.10
CA GLU A 245 -19.15 9.18 5.66
C GLU A 245 -19.74 9.41 4.26
N GLY A 246 -20.24 8.35 3.60
CA GLY A 246 -20.87 8.42 2.28
C GLY A 246 -19.94 8.06 1.12
N TRP A 247 -18.76 7.50 1.38
CA TRP A 247 -17.92 6.98 0.31
C TRP A 247 -18.57 5.77 -0.35
N GLU A 248 -18.62 5.80 -1.68
CA GLU A 248 -19.04 4.67 -2.49
C GLU A 248 -17.93 4.31 -3.48
N LYS A 249 -17.71 3.00 -3.67
CA LYS A 249 -16.86 2.53 -4.76
C LYS A 249 -17.46 2.92 -6.11
N ARG A 250 -16.59 3.16 -7.10
CA ARG A 250 -16.99 3.43 -8.49
C ARG A 250 -17.85 2.27 -9.02
N ARG A 251 -19.02 2.59 -9.59
CA ARG A 251 -20.01 1.59 -10.05
C ARG A 251 -19.93 1.29 -11.54
N TRP A 252 -19.77 2.32 -12.37
CA TRP A 252 -19.91 2.21 -13.84
C TRP A 252 -18.58 2.01 -14.58
N TRP A 253 -17.45 2.29 -13.92
CA TRP A 253 -16.11 2.04 -14.43
C TRP A 253 -15.16 1.79 -13.26
N THR A 254 -13.95 1.33 -13.57
CA THR A 254 -12.88 1.13 -12.60
C THR A 254 -11.71 2.06 -12.90
N LEU A 255 -10.92 2.38 -11.87
CA LEU A 255 -9.70 3.17 -12.03
C LEU A 255 -8.68 2.37 -12.84
N GLY A 256 -8.29 2.91 -13.99
CA GLY A 256 -7.28 2.34 -14.88
C GLY A 256 -5.90 2.97 -14.71
N ILE A 257 -4.87 2.32 -15.27
CA ILE A 257 -3.48 2.79 -15.24
C ILE A 257 -3.34 4.19 -15.85
N VAL A 258 -4.01 4.46 -16.98
CA VAL A 258 -3.92 5.74 -17.68
C VAL A 258 -4.45 6.89 -16.83
N GLU A 259 -5.62 6.71 -16.20
CA GLU A 259 -6.23 7.73 -15.33
C GLU A 259 -5.36 7.99 -14.09
N LEU A 260 -4.83 6.92 -13.48
CA LEU A 260 -3.93 7.05 -12.34
C LEU A 260 -2.64 7.78 -12.74
N LYS A 261 -2.02 7.42 -13.86
CA LYS A 261 -0.78 8.04 -14.35
C LYS A 261 -0.99 9.52 -14.70
N ALA A 262 -2.12 9.88 -15.32
CA ALA A 262 -2.45 11.26 -15.62
C ALA A 262 -2.53 12.11 -14.33
N THR A 263 -3.18 11.58 -13.29
CA THR A 263 -3.32 12.26 -11.99
C THR A 263 -1.98 12.32 -11.25
N GLY A 264 -1.19 11.25 -11.27
CA GLY A 264 0.16 11.22 -10.70
C GLY A 264 1.08 12.26 -11.37
N ASN A 265 1.01 12.40 -12.70
CA ASN A 265 1.75 13.43 -13.43
C ASN A 265 1.29 14.86 -13.07
N LYS A 266 -0.01 15.08 -12.83
CA LYS A 266 -0.54 16.37 -12.32
C LYS A 266 0.07 16.68 -10.95
N VAL A 267 0.02 15.73 -10.02
CA VAL A 267 0.60 15.87 -8.67
C VAL A 267 2.12 16.12 -8.74
N LYS A 268 2.84 15.39 -9.57
CA LYS A 268 4.28 15.55 -9.80
C LYS A 268 4.64 16.98 -10.22
N LYS A 269 3.89 17.54 -11.18
CA LYS A 269 4.04 18.94 -11.61
C LYS A 269 3.76 19.94 -10.47
N LEU A 270 2.75 19.68 -9.64
CA LEU A 270 2.42 20.52 -8.49
C LEU A 270 3.48 20.48 -7.38
N ILE A 271 4.12 19.32 -7.18
CA ILE A 271 5.24 19.20 -6.24
C ILE A 271 6.48 19.90 -6.79
N GLY A 272 6.73 19.82 -8.10
CA GLY A 272 7.80 20.58 -8.76
C GLY A 272 9.21 20.20 -8.30
N LEU A 273 9.40 18.95 -7.84
CA LEU A 273 10.72 18.43 -7.47
C LEU A 273 11.41 17.84 -8.71
N GLU A 274 12.64 18.28 -8.94
CA GLU A 274 13.54 17.73 -9.96
C GLU A 274 14.68 16.96 -9.27
N PHE A 275 15.17 15.92 -9.95
CA PHE A 275 16.23 15.01 -9.48
C PHE A 275 17.43 15.08 -10.39
#